data_AF-A0A838R2J6-F1
#
_entry.id   AF-A0A838R2J6-F1
#
_cell.length_a   1.000
_cell.length_b   1.000
_cell.length_c   1.000
_cell.angle_alpha   90.00
_cell.angle_beta   90.00
_cell.angle_gamma   90.00
#
_symmetry.space_group_name_H-M   'P 1'
#
loop_
_entity.id
_entity.type
_entity.pdbx_description
1 polymer ?
#
loop_
_entity_poly.entity_id
_entity_poly.type
_entity_poly.pdbx_seq_one_letter_code
_entity_poly.pdbx_strand_id
1 'polypeptide(L)'
;MEQQLDASYHRTPLTAAISVDDGQSWSHIKNLETDPKGLFCYTAIEFVDDHVLLAYCAGRSGVREGLSTTKISRLPWRWFRTKSDSAP
;
A
#
# COMPACT_ATOMS: atom_id res chain seq x y z
N MET A 1 -31.91 -10.15 -15.16
CA MET A 1 -31.50 -10.41 -13.76
C MET A 1 -29.99 -10.26 -13.71
N GLU A 2 -29.53 -9.03 -13.58
CA GLU A 2 -28.10 -8.72 -13.41
C GLU A 2 -27.68 -9.27 -12.05
N GLN A 3 -26.81 -10.28 -12.06
CA GLN A 3 -26.17 -10.72 -10.83
C GLN A 3 -25.26 -9.59 -10.36
N GLN A 4 -25.73 -8.90 -9.33
CA GLN A 4 -24.99 -7.89 -8.60
C GLN A 4 -23.81 -8.60 -7.92
N LEU A 5 -22.62 -8.51 -8.54
CA LEU A 5 -21.35 -8.97 -7.97
C LEU A 5 -20.97 -8.01 -6.81
N ASP A 6 -21.62 -8.17 -5.67
CA ASP A 6 -21.30 -7.47 -4.42
C ASP A 6 -20.09 -8.09 -3.68
N ALA A 7 -18.98 -8.17 -4.41
CA ALA A 7 -17.67 -8.38 -3.82
C ALA A 7 -16.65 -7.73 -4.74
N SER A 8 -16.66 -6.40 -4.84
CA SER A 8 -15.59 -5.71 -5.52
C SER A 8 -14.29 -6.00 -4.77
N TYR A 9 -13.40 -6.75 -5.42
CA TYR A 9 -12.07 -7.04 -4.91
C TYR A 9 -11.28 -5.73 -4.83
N HIS A 10 -11.22 -5.13 -3.65
CA HIS A 10 -10.51 -3.87 -3.42
C HIS A 10 -9.04 -4.13 -3.10
N ARG A 11 -8.15 -3.43 -3.81
CA ARG A 11 -6.70 -3.44 -3.57
C ARG A 11 -6.26 -2.08 -3.04
N THR A 12 -7.01 -1.56 -2.07
CA THR A 12 -6.80 -0.24 -1.46
C THR A 12 -7.34 -0.25 -0.03
N PRO A 13 -6.69 0.44 0.94
CA PRO A 13 -5.45 1.18 0.82
C PRO A 13 -4.22 0.29 0.61
N LEU A 14 -3.11 0.89 0.14
CA LEU A 14 -1.79 0.27 0.25
C LEU A 14 -1.20 0.67 1.61
N THR A 15 -1.16 -0.27 2.56
CA THR A 15 -0.73 -0.02 3.94
C THR A 15 0.64 -0.63 4.20
N ALA A 16 1.47 0.09 4.96
CA ALA A 16 2.75 -0.38 5.48
C ALA A 16 2.73 -0.41 7.02
N ALA A 17 3.43 -1.37 7.60
CA ALA A 17 3.64 -1.52 9.05
C ALA A 17 4.99 -2.20 9.31
N ILE A 18 5.51 -2.09 10.53
CA ILE A 18 6.74 -2.78 10.96
C ILE A 18 6.42 -3.77 12.09
N SER A 19 7.03 -4.95 12.00
CA SER A 19 7.18 -5.88 13.10
C SER A 19 8.64 -5.85 13.61
N VAL A 20 8.79 -6.02 14.91
CA VAL A 20 10.10 -6.18 15.60
C VAL A 20 10.19 -7.49 16.38
N ASP A 21 9.21 -8.38 16.19
CA ASP A 21 9.00 -9.62 16.94
C ASP A 21 8.73 -10.81 16.00
N ASP A 22 9.48 -10.87 14.90
CA ASP A 22 9.40 -11.93 13.88
C ASP A 22 8.00 -12.08 13.27
N GLY A 23 7.28 -10.98 13.10
CA GLY A 23 5.96 -10.93 12.47
C GLY A 23 4.78 -11.24 13.41
N GLN A 24 5.01 -11.37 14.72
CA GLN A 24 3.94 -11.65 15.69
C GLN A 24 3.02 -10.45 15.91
N SER A 25 3.58 -9.24 15.96
CA SER A 25 2.81 -8.00 16.06
C SER A 25 3.33 -6.93 15.09
N TRP A 26 2.44 -6.02 14.72
CA TRP A 26 2.70 -4.97 13.74
C TRP A 26 2.36 -3.61 14.35
N SER A 27 3.25 -2.65 14.17
CA SER A 27 3.14 -1.29 14.71
C SER A 27 3.40 -0.25 13.62
N HIS A 28 3.14 1.03 13.94
CA HIS A 28 3.35 2.15 13.02
C HIS A 28 2.61 1.99 11.68
N ILE A 29 1.36 1.50 11.74
CA ILE A 29 0.50 1.27 10.58
C ILE A 29 0.22 2.61 9.87
N LYS A 30 0.60 2.71 8.59
CA LYS A 30 0.45 3.92 7.77
C LYS A 30 0.03 3.58 6.35
N ASN A 31 -0.81 4.42 5.76
CA ASN A 31 -1.23 4.26 4.37
C ASN A 31 -0.27 5.01 3.44
N LEU A 32 0.21 4.31 2.41
CA LEU A 32 0.97 4.88 1.30
C LEU A 32 0.04 5.41 0.21
N GLU A 33 -1.09 4.74 0.02
CA GLU A 33 -2.14 5.11 -0.93
C GLU A 33 -3.51 4.93 -0.29
N THR A 34 -4.45 5.84 -0.55
CA THR A 34 -5.79 5.84 0.07
C THR A 34 -6.94 6.07 -0.91
N ASP A 35 -6.69 6.16 -2.22
CA ASP A 35 -7.79 6.32 -3.19
C ASP A 35 -8.74 5.11 -3.08
N PRO A 36 -10.03 5.31 -2.75
CA PRO A 36 -10.98 4.21 -2.58
C PRO A 36 -11.26 3.45 -3.88
N LYS A 37 -10.90 4.01 -5.03
CA LYS A 37 -10.96 3.34 -6.34
C LYS A 37 -9.60 2.81 -6.78
N GLY A 38 -8.56 2.96 -5.96
CA GLY A 38 -7.20 2.54 -6.27
C GLY A 38 -7.06 1.02 -6.36
N LEU A 39 -6.19 0.58 -7.26
CA LEU A 39 -5.77 -0.81 -7.39
C LEU A 39 -4.26 -0.89 -7.16
N PHE A 40 -3.84 -1.14 -5.91
CA PHE A 40 -2.44 -1.16 -5.47
C PHE A 40 -2.03 -2.56 -5.00
N CYS A 41 -1.06 -3.19 -5.65
CA CYS A 41 -0.77 -4.61 -5.40
C CYS A 41 0.57 -5.08 -5.97
N TYR A 42 0.92 -6.34 -5.67
CA TYR A 42 2.16 -7.00 -6.12
C TYR A 42 3.40 -6.19 -5.72
N THR A 43 3.47 -5.81 -4.44
CA THR A 43 4.53 -4.98 -3.90
C THR A 43 5.84 -5.77 -3.77
N ALA A 44 6.91 -5.24 -4.34
CA ALA A 44 8.29 -5.60 -4.07
C ALA A 44 8.92 -4.55 -3.13
N ILE A 45 9.81 -5.00 -2.25
CA ILE A 45 10.45 -4.18 -1.21
C ILE A 45 11.96 -4.35 -1.34
N GLU A 46 12.70 -3.24 -1.37
CA GLU A 46 14.16 -3.23 -1.34
C GLU A 46 14.65 -2.18 -0.34
N PHE A 47 15.65 -2.51 0.48
CA PHE A 47 16.30 -1.56 1.39
C PHE A 47 17.57 -1.02 0.74
N VAL A 48 17.68 0.30 0.62
CA VAL A 48 18.84 0.97 0.02
C VAL A 48 19.25 2.11 0.93
N ASP A 49 20.46 2.00 1.51
CA ASP A 49 20.99 2.94 2.51
C ASP A 49 19.99 3.17 3.66
N ASP A 50 19.62 4.42 3.93
CA ASP A 50 18.63 4.83 4.94
C ASP A 50 17.20 4.91 4.37
N HIS A 51 16.93 4.25 3.24
CA HIS A 51 15.64 4.27 2.55
C HIS A 51 15.08 2.87 2.26
N VAL A 52 13.77 2.83 2.03
CA VAL A 52 13.03 1.66 1.55
C VAL A 52 12.39 2.04 0.23
N LEU A 53 12.62 1.22 -0.80
CA LEU A 53 11.95 1.29 -2.09
C LEU A 53 10.78 0.31 -2.08
N LEU A 54 9.60 0.82 -2.42
CA LEU A 54 8.37 0.05 -2.57
C LEU A 54 7.93 0.16 -4.03
N ALA A 55 8.12 -0.91 -4.81
CA ALA A 55 7.65 -1.00 -6.18
C ALA A 55 6.34 -1.80 -6.23
N TYR A 56 5.29 -1.29 -6.85
CA TYR A 56 3.97 -1.95 -6.90
C TYR A 56 3.22 -1.62 -8.18
N CYS A 57 2.30 -2.51 -8.56
CA CYS A 57 1.29 -2.19 -9.56
C CYS A 57 0.29 -1.21 -8.95
N ALA A 58 0.03 -0.14 -9.67
CA ALA A 58 -0.92 0.90 -9.35
C ALA A 58 -1.91 1.09 -10.50
N GLY A 59 -3.07 1.63 -10.18
CA GLY A 59 -4.09 1.99 -11.14
C GLY A 59 -5.42 2.24 -10.46
N ARG A 60 -6.51 2.17 -11.22
CA ARG A 60 -7.84 2.54 -10.75
C ARG A 60 -8.91 1.62 -11.31
N SER A 61 -9.89 1.27 -10.48
CA SER A 61 -11.08 0.55 -10.92
C SER A 61 -11.92 1.37 -11.89
N GLY A 62 -12.63 0.69 -12.79
CA GLY A 62 -13.45 1.33 -13.83
C GLY A 62 -12.66 1.83 -15.05
N VAL A 63 -11.34 1.58 -15.12
CA VAL A 63 -10.50 1.86 -16.29
C VAL A 63 -10.08 0.54 -16.94
N ARG A 64 -10.14 0.48 -18.28
CA ARG A 64 -9.84 -0.73 -19.08
C ARG A 64 -8.44 -1.32 -18.80
N GLU A 65 -7.48 -0.46 -18.48
CA GLU A 65 -6.07 -0.77 -18.18
C GLU A 65 -5.77 -0.56 -16.67
N GLY A 66 -6.69 -0.95 -15.77
CA GLY A 66 -6.65 -0.59 -14.35
C GLY A 66 -5.45 -1.09 -13.52
N LEU A 67 -4.53 -1.87 -14.11
CA LEU A 67 -3.31 -2.40 -13.47
C LEU A 67 -2.05 -2.23 -14.34
N SER A 68 -2.02 -1.25 -15.25
CA SER A 68 -0.92 -1.08 -16.20
C SER A 68 0.25 -0.21 -15.70
N THR A 69 0.12 0.41 -14.52
CA THR A 69 1.12 1.36 -14.02
C THR A 69 2.03 0.71 -12.97
N THR A 70 3.34 0.75 -13.16
CA THR A 70 4.31 0.47 -12.09
C THR A 70 4.66 1.78 -11.38
N LYS A 71 4.44 1.82 -10.07
CA LYS A 71 4.87 2.94 -9.20
C LYS A 71 6.00 2.48 -8.29
N ILE A 72 7.01 3.33 -8.14
CA ILE A 72 8.11 3.12 -7.19
C ILE A 72 8.11 4.29 -6.21
N SER A 73 7.92 3.99 -4.93
CA SER A 73 7.95 4.95 -3.84
C SER A 73 9.23 4.77 -3.04
N ARG A 74 9.99 5.85 -2.86
CA ARG A 74 11.18 5.89 -1.98
C ARG A 74 10.82 6.58 -0.68
N LEU A 75 10.89 5.87 0.43
CA LEU A 75 10.61 6.40 1.76
C LEU A 75 11.85 6.31 2.64
N PRO A 76 12.13 7.31 3.49
CA PRO A 76 13.22 7.19 4.44
C PRO A 76 12.83 6.16 5.51
N TRP A 77 13.77 5.34 5.97
CA TRP A 77 13.56 4.29 6.99
C TRP A 77 12.84 4.81 8.24
N ARG A 78 13.18 6.04 8.66
CA ARG A 78 12.52 6.72 9.79
C ARG A 78 11.00 6.84 9.65
N TRP A 79 10.47 6.95 8.43
CA TRP A 79 9.03 7.09 8.19
C TRP A 79 8.24 5.92 8.78
N PHE A 80 8.79 4.71 8.72
CA PHE A 80 8.15 3.51 9.24
C PHE A 80 8.25 3.36 10.77
N ARG A 81 9.13 4.13 11.43
CA ARG A 81 9.33 4.09 12.90
C ARG A 81 8.68 5.24 13.64
N THR A 82 8.31 6.31 12.94
CA THR A 82 7.53 7.40 13.55
C THR A 82 6.09 6.93 13.72
N LYS A 83 5.43 7.24 14.84
CA LYS A 83 3.96 7.06 14.94
C LYS A 83 3.29 7.82 13.79
N SER A 84 2.17 7.32 13.27
CA SER A 84 1.31 8.18 12.47
C SER A 84 0.87 9.32 13.37
N ASP A 85 1.00 10.56 12.91
CA ASP A 85 0.30 11.66 13.57
C ASP A 85 -1.17 11.25 13.56
N SER A 86 -1.67 10.85 14.73
CA SER A 86 -3.10 10.67 14.93
C SER A 86 -3.73 12.00 14.55
N ALA A 87 -4.62 12.00 13.55
CA ALA A 87 -5.48 13.14 13.33
C ALA A 87 -6.15 13.51 14.67
N PRO A 88 -6.30 14.81 14.98
CA PRO A 88 -6.94 15.27 16.21
C PRO A 88 -8.36 14.70 16.37
#